data_AF-A0A7L2G1U9-F1
#
_entry.id   AF-A0A7L2G1U9-F1
#
_cell.length_a   1.000
_cell.length_b   1.000
_cell.length_c   1.000
_cell.angle_alpha   90.00
_cell.angle_beta   90.00
_cell.angle_gamma   90.00
#
_symmetry.space_group_name_H-M   'P 1'
#
loop_
_entity.id
_entity.type
_entity.pdbx_description
1 polymer ?
#
loop_
_entity_poly.entity_id
_entity_poly.type
_entity_poly.pdbx_seq_one_letter_code
_entity_poly.pdbx_strand_id
1 'polypeptide(L)'
;ILLLIRNPKDVATSFYHFSNAVSFLPSYETWDDFFIAFMTKKMAWGCYFEYLSKWNKYADENVMTITYEELKENPLLGVKNIAAFFGISLTEEELQSVVERSSFQSMKKNSMKTHGAFGNTLFRKGGVRDWKNLFREDQNEKMDKAFEEHLGGTKLGTKLKYEVYCKA
;
A
#
# COMPACT_ATOMS: atom_id res chain seq x y z
N ILE A 1 -16.00 4.56 -6.80
CA ILE A 1 -14.92 3.54 -6.56
C ILE A 1 -14.04 4.02 -5.42
N LEU A 2 -13.64 3.15 -4.49
CA LEU A 2 -12.60 3.47 -3.51
C LEU A 2 -11.26 2.92 -4.01
N LEU A 3 -10.29 3.80 -4.26
CA LEU A 3 -8.95 3.45 -4.71
C LEU A 3 -7.97 3.59 -3.53
N LEU A 4 -7.49 2.45 -3.01
CA LEU A 4 -6.44 2.41 -2.00
C LEU A 4 -5.07 2.36 -2.68
N ILE A 5 -4.21 3.34 -2.38
CA ILE A 5 -2.81 3.38 -2.82
C ILE A 5 -1.87 3.42 -1.62
N ARG A 6 -0.58 3.15 -1.85
CA ARG A 6 0.43 3.11 -0.80
C ARG A 6 1.76 3.59 -1.36
N ASN A 7 2.63 4.10 -0.51
CA ASN A 7 3.96 4.49 -0.95
C ASN A 7 4.69 3.31 -1.64
N PRO A 8 5.33 3.54 -2.80
CA PRO A 8 5.83 2.46 -3.65
C PRO A 8 6.99 1.68 -3.01
N LYS A 9 7.75 2.30 -2.10
CA LYS A 9 8.85 1.64 -1.40
C LYS A 9 8.33 0.55 -0.45
N ASP A 10 7.34 0.85 0.37
CA ASP A 10 6.71 -0.16 1.22
C ASP A 10 5.88 -1.19 0.44
N VAL A 11 5.32 -0.80 -0.72
CA VAL A 11 4.68 -1.77 -1.63
C VAL A 11 5.70 -2.80 -2.10
N ALA A 12 6.87 -2.37 -2.58
CA ALA A 12 7.94 -3.26 -2.99
C ALA A 12 8.39 -4.16 -1.83
N THR A 13 8.64 -3.61 -0.64
CA THR A 13 9.01 -4.39 0.55
C THR A 13 7.94 -5.40 0.96
N SER A 14 6.67 -5.02 0.94
CA SER A 14 5.58 -5.93 1.27
C SER A 14 5.45 -7.05 0.24
N PHE A 15 5.64 -6.73 -1.05
CA PHE A 15 5.51 -7.68 -2.13
C PHE A 15 6.70 -8.66 -2.17
N TYR A 16 7.93 -8.22 -1.86
CA TYR A 16 9.07 -9.13 -1.70
C TYR A 16 8.78 -10.27 -0.71
N HIS A 17 8.30 -9.91 0.48
CA HIS A 17 7.95 -10.92 1.49
C HIS A 17 6.76 -11.78 1.08
N PHE A 18 5.76 -11.20 0.40
CA PHE A 18 4.60 -11.94 -0.07
C PHE A 18 4.98 -12.96 -1.16
N SER A 19 5.76 -12.55 -2.16
CA SER A 19 6.28 -13.43 -3.21
C SER A 19 7.07 -14.60 -2.65
N ASN A 20 7.93 -14.37 -1.66
CA ASN A 20 8.73 -15.43 -1.06
C ASN A 20 7.97 -16.38 -0.13
N ALA A 21 6.74 -16.03 0.24
CA ALA A 21 5.92 -16.83 1.15
C ALA A 21 4.75 -17.54 0.45
N VAL A 22 4.58 -17.33 -0.87
CA VAL A 22 3.45 -17.86 -1.65
C VAL A 22 3.96 -18.64 -2.85
N SER A 23 3.69 -19.94 -2.87
CA SER A 23 4.30 -20.90 -3.81
C SER A 23 3.92 -20.74 -5.28
N PHE A 24 2.83 -20.05 -5.60
CA PHE A 24 2.42 -19.81 -7.01
C PHE A 24 3.05 -18.55 -7.62
N LEU A 25 3.79 -17.77 -6.82
CA LEU A 25 4.54 -16.62 -7.30
C LEU A 25 6.03 -16.98 -7.44
N PRO A 26 6.77 -16.30 -8.34
CA PRO A 26 8.22 -16.38 -8.33
C PRO A 26 8.76 -15.99 -6.95
N SER A 27 9.62 -16.85 -6.40
CA SER A 27 10.44 -16.51 -5.24
C SER A 27 11.75 -15.86 -5.69
N TYR A 28 12.32 -15.04 -4.82
CA TYR A 28 13.53 -14.28 -5.05
C TYR A 28 14.51 -14.55 -3.91
N GLU A 29 15.71 -15.01 -4.25
CA GLU A 29 16.75 -15.32 -3.26
C GLU A 29 17.19 -14.07 -2.51
N THR A 30 17.36 -12.95 -3.22
CA THR A 30 17.78 -11.67 -2.63
C THR A 30 16.76 -10.56 -2.87
N TRP A 31 16.84 -9.52 -2.05
CA TRP A 31 16.10 -8.28 -2.26
C TRP A 31 16.47 -7.61 -3.59
N ASP A 32 17.73 -7.71 -4.02
CA ASP A 32 18.21 -7.06 -5.24
C ASP A 32 17.57 -7.66 -6.49
N ASP A 33 17.47 -8.99 -6.54
CA ASP A 33 16.81 -9.70 -7.64
C ASP A 33 15.33 -9.29 -7.74
N PHE A 34 14.67 -9.20 -6.58
CA PHE A 34 13.30 -8.73 -6.49
C PHE A 34 13.16 -7.28 -6.95
N PHE A 35 14.04 -6.39 -6.48
CA PHE A 35 13.99 -4.97 -6.80
C PHE A 35 14.13 -4.74 -8.31
N ILE A 36 15.07 -5.43 -8.96
CA ILE A 36 15.22 -5.39 -10.42
C ILE A 36 13.94 -5.84 -11.12
N ALA A 37 13.32 -6.94 -10.68
CA ALA A 37 12.06 -7.43 -11.26
C ALA A 37 10.90 -6.45 -11.06
N PHE A 38 10.81 -5.84 -9.88
CA PHE A 38 9.79 -4.84 -9.54
C PHE A 38 9.88 -3.61 -10.44
N MET A 39 11.10 -3.11 -10.68
CA MET A 39 11.33 -1.91 -11.49
C MET A 39 11.17 -2.14 -13.00
N THR A 40 11.36 -3.38 -13.49
CA THR A 40 11.43 -3.69 -14.93
C THR A 40 10.14 -4.30 -15.52
N LYS A 41 9.04 -4.32 -14.76
CA LYS A 41 7.69 -4.77 -15.18
C LYS A 41 7.47 -6.30 -15.23
N LYS A 42 8.20 -7.09 -14.44
CA LYS A 42 8.06 -8.57 -14.37
C LYS A 42 7.20 -9.10 -13.20
N MET A 43 6.38 -8.25 -12.57
CA MET A 43 5.52 -8.68 -11.48
C MET A 43 4.20 -9.27 -12.00
N ALA A 44 3.57 -10.15 -11.21
CA ALA A 44 2.31 -10.82 -11.56
C ALA A 44 1.17 -9.87 -11.97
N TRP A 45 1.17 -8.63 -11.46
CA TRP A 45 0.18 -7.59 -11.76
C TRP A 45 0.73 -6.41 -12.57
N GLY A 46 1.91 -6.57 -13.16
CA GLY A 46 2.57 -5.54 -13.96
C GLY A 46 3.27 -4.46 -13.12
N CYS A 47 3.46 -3.28 -13.73
CA CYS A 47 4.21 -2.17 -13.13
C CYS A 47 3.34 -1.30 -12.22
N TYR A 48 3.78 -1.09 -10.98
CA TYR A 48 3.04 -0.28 -10.02
C TYR A 48 2.90 1.19 -10.44
N PHE A 49 3.94 1.78 -11.02
CA PHE A 49 3.91 3.17 -11.50
C PHE A 49 2.96 3.35 -12.68
N GLU A 50 2.91 2.40 -13.61
CA GLU A 50 1.92 2.42 -14.69
C GLU A 50 0.50 2.25 -14.17
N TYR A 51 0.29 1.39 -13.17
CA TYR A 51 -0.99 1.24 -12.50
C TYR A 51 -1.47 2.59 -11.92
N LEU A 52 -0.61 3.27 -11.16
CA LEU A 52 -0.93 4.58 -10.60
C LEU A 52 -1.15 5.64 -11.69
N SER A 53 -0.31 5.67 -12.73
CA SER A 53 -0.46 6.61 -13.85
C SER A 53 -1.80 6.42 -14.59
N LYS A 54 -2.24 5.16 -14.77
CA LYS A 54 -3.54 4.83 -15.36
C LYS A 54 -4.69 5.32 -14.47
N TRP A 55 -4.61 5.07 -13.16
CA TRP A 55 -5.65 5.50 -12.22
C TRP A 55 -5.71 7.02 -12.04
N ASN A 56 -4.59 7.73 -12.19
CA ASN A 56 -4.57 9.18 -12.09
C ASN A 56 -5.48 9.87 -13.13
N LYS A 57 -5.76 9.22 -14.27
CA LYS A 57 -6.70 9.71 -15.28
C LYS A 57 -8.14 9.81 -14.76
N TYR A 58 -8.47 9.03 -13.74
CA TYR A 58 -9.80 8.95 -13.12
C TYR A 58 -9.87 9.69 -11.78
N ALA A 59 -8.83 10.45 -11.42
CA ALA A 59 -8.75 11.12 -10.11
C ALA A 59 -9.84 12.18 -9.89
N ASP A 60 -10.47 12.67 -10.97
CA ASP A 60 -11.57 13.65 -10.95
C ASP A 60 -12.95 13.05 -11.18
N GLU A 61 -13.02 11.73 -11.35
CA GLU A 61 -14.30 11.03 -11.50
C GLU A 61 -14.87 10.65 -10.13
N ASN A 62 -15.90 9.81 -10.11
CA ASN A 62 -16.47 9.26 -8.87
C ASN A 62 -15.55 8.19 -8.24
N VAL A 63 -14.30 8.56 -7.98
CA VAL A 63 -13.23 7.74 -7.40
C VAL A 63 -12.65 8.44 -6.18
N MET A 64 -12.93 7.91 -4.98
CA MET A 64 -12.25 8.35 -3.77
C MET A 64 -10.87 7.68 -3.69
N THR A 65 -9.81 8.48 -3.77
CA THR A 65 -8.46 7.98 -3.50
C THR A 65 -8.15 8.14 -2.01
N ILE A 66 -7.70 7.07 -1.39
CA ILE A 66 -7.17 7.06 -0.02
C ILE A 66 -5.83 6.36 0.02
N THR A 67 -4.92 6.82 0.89
CA THR A 67 -3.62 6.17 1.07
C THR A 67 -3.63 5.25 2.29
N TYR A 68 -2.81 4.21 2.24
CA TYR A 68 -2.55 3.36 3.40
C TYR A 68 -2.01 4.18 4.57
N GLU A 69 -1.18 5.17 4.28
CA GLU A 69 -0.56 6.06 5.27
C GLU A 69 -1.60 6.93 6.00
N GLU A 70 -2.57 7.50 5.28
CA GLU A 70 -3.70 8.23 5.90
C GLU A 70 -4.52 7.31 6.83
N LEU A 71 -4.78 6.08 6.39
CA LEU A 71 -5.49 5.08 7.22
C LEU A 71 -4.67 4.67 8.45
N LYS A 72 -3.35 4.73 8.39
CA LYS A 72 -2.46 4.43 9.51
C LYS A 72 -2.33 5.60 10.48
N GLU A 73 -2.32 6.83 9.99
CA GLU A 73 -2.19 8.05 10.80
C GLU A 73 -3.49 8.37 11.54
N ASN A 74 -4.63 8.29 10.86
CA ASN A 74 -5.92 8.56 11.47
C ASN A 74 -7.00 7.58 10.96
N PRO A 75 -7.05 6.35 11.52
CA PRO A 75 -8.02 5.33 11.12
C PRO A 75 -9.47 5.83 11.25
N LEU A 76 -9.78 6.60 12.30
CA LEU A 76 -11.13 7.09 12.57
C LEU A 76 -11.60 8.05 11.47
N LEU A 77 -10.77 9.03 11.10
CA LEU A 77 -11.07 9.92 9.98
C LEU A 77 -11.15 9.16 8.65
N GLY A 78 -10.26 8.18 8.45
CA GLY A 78 -10.28 7.31 7.28
C GLY A 78 -11.61 6.58 7.10
N VAL A 79 -12.11 5.94 8.16
CA VAL A 79 -13.41 5.25 8.14
C VAL A 79 -14.56 6.24 7.96
N LYS A 80 -14.56 7.39 8.64
CA LYS A 80 -15.57 8.45 8.44
C LYS A 80 -15.65 8.88 6.97
N ASN A 81 -14.50 9.13 6.34
CA ASN A 81 -14.44 9.56 4.93
C ASN A 81 -14.91 8.47 3.97
N ILE A 82 -14.52 7.21 4.20
CA ILE A 82 -14.98 6.07 3.39
C ILE A 82 -16.51 5.92 3.51
N ALA A 83 -17.05 5.96 4.72
CA ALA A 83 -18.48 5.84 4.96
C ALA A 83 -19.27 6.96 4.25
N ALA A 84 -18.83 8.22 4.40
CA ALA A 84 -19.43 9.36 3.74
C ALA A 84 -19.41 9.23 2.21
N PHE A 85 -18.30 8.77 1.62
CA PHE A 85 -18.19 8.55 0.18
C PHE A 85 -19.21 7.52 -0.35
N PHE A 86 -19.50 6.49 0.44
CA PHE A 86 -20.51 5.48 0.09
C PHE A 86 -21.93 5.83 0.55
N GLY A 87 -22.15 7.01 1.15
CA GLY A 87 -23.45 7.40 1.68
C GLY A 87 -23.90 6.58 2.90
N ILE A 88 -22.96 5.98 3.62
CA ILE A 88 -23.23 5.17 4.82
C ILE A 88 -23.19 6.11 6.03
N SER A 89 -24.30 6.16 6.77
CA SER A 89 -24.36 6.83 8.07
C SER A 89 -23.92 5.86 9.16
N LEU A 90 -23.03 6.31 10.05
CA LEU A 90 -22.52 5.52 11.17
C LEU A 90 -22.79 6.29 12.47
N THR A 91 -23.20 5.58 13.52
CA THR A 91 -23.11 6.13 14.89
C THR A 91 -21.66 6.16 15.35
N GLU A 92 -21.38 6.87 16.45
CA GLU A 92 -20.02 6.92 17.00
C GLU A 92 -19.57 5.53 17.51
N GLU A 93 -20.50 4.74 18.04
CA GLU A 93 -20.24 3.36 18.48
C GLU A 93 -19.91 2.43 17.29
N GLU A 94 -20.67 2.53 16.19
CA GLU A 94 -20.41 1.75 14.98
C GLU A 94 -19.07 2.11 14.37
N LEU A 95 -18.76 3.41 14.30
CA LEU A 95 -17.47 3.89 13.82
C LEU A 95 -16.32 3.36 14.66
N GLN A 96 -16.40 3.48 15.98
CA GLN A 96 -15.36 3.01 16.89
C GLN A 96 -15.18 1.49 16.78
N SER A 97 -16.28 0.75 16.63
CA SER A 97 -16.26 -0.70 16.40
C SER A 97 -15.54 -1.06 15.10
N VAL A 98 -15.82 -0.36 13.99
CA VAL A 98 -15.15 -0.58 12.71
C VAL A 98 -13.66 -0.30 12.83
N VAL A 99 -13.26 0.80 13.46
CA VAL A 99 -11.84 1.15 13.68
C VAL A 99 -11.12 0.07 14.50
N GLU A 100 -11.73 -0.39 15.60
CA GLU A 100 -11.12 -1.42 16.46
C GLU A 100 -10.97 -2.76 15.71
N ARG A 101 -12.02 -3.20 15.02
CA ARG A 101 -12.06 -4.47 14.29
C ARG A 101 -11.14 -4.49 13.08
N SER A 102 -10.95 -3.34 12.43
CA SER A 102 -10.03 -3.16 11.28
C SER A 102 -8.60 -2.83 11.71
N SER A 103 -8.33 -2.69 13.01
CA SER A 103 -6.96 -2.50 13.49
C SER A 103 -6.07 -3.69 13.13
N PHE A 104 -4.78 -3.43 12.89
CA PHE A 104 -3.84 -4.48 12.52
C PHE A 104 -3.78 -5.60 13.57
N GLN A 105 -3.83 -5.27 14.86
CA GLN A 105 -3.79 -6.26 15.93
C GLN A 105 -5.03 -7.16 15.91
N SER A 106 -6.22 -6.57 15.78
CA SER A 106 -7.48 -7.32 15.66
C SER A 106 -7.50 -8.22 14.42
N MET A 107 -7.11 -7.68 13.27
CA MET A 107 -7.07 -8.45 12.02
C MET A 107 -6.03 -9.56 12.06
N LYS A 108 -4.82 -9.29 12.59
CA LYS A 108 -3.76 -10.29 12.73
C LYS A 108 -4.16 -11.41 13.69
N LYS A 109 -4.75 -11.08 14.83
CA LYS A 109 -5.30 -12.06 15.79
C LYS A 109 -6.35 -12.97 15.14
N ASN A 110 -7.17 -12.42 14.25
CA ASN A 110 -8.23 -13.15 13.56
C ASN A 110 -7.79 -13.74 12.19
N SER A 111 -6.52 -13.59 11.82
CA SER A 111 -6.03 -13.93 10.48
C SER A 111 -6.13 -15.42 10.19
N MET A 112 -5.85 -16.27 11.18
CA MET A 112 -5.95 -17.73 11.04
C MET A 112 -7.39 -18.17 10.73
N LYS A 113 -8.39 -17.54 11.35
CA LYS A 113 -9.80 -17.83 11.11
C LYS A 113 -10.27 -17.39 9.72
N THR A 114 -9.71 -16.30 9.21
CA THR A 114 -10.18 -15.65 7.97
C THR A 114 -9.40 -16.07 6.73
N HIS A 115 -8.11 -16.41 6.88
CA HIS A 115 -7.18 -16.68 5.77
C HIS A 115 -6.42 -17.99 5.93
N GLY A 116 -6.74 -18.79 6.95
CA GLY A 116 -6.05 -20.04 7.19
C GLY A 116 -4.58 -19.84 7.52
N ALA A 117 -3.74 -20.81 7.12
CA ALA A 117 -2.30 -20.78 7.35
C ALA A 117 -1.60 -19.56 6.70
N PHE A 118 -2.20 -18.96 5.68
CA PHE A 118 -1.69 -17.75 5.03
C PHE A 118 -1.85 -16.48 5.88
N GLY A 119 -2.60 -16.52 6.98
CA GLY A 119 -2.80 -15.35 7.84
C GLY A 119 -1.48 -14.74 8.34
N ASN A 120 -0.53 -15.58 8.75
CA ASN A 120 0.78 -15.09 9.23
C ASN A 120 1.62 -14.46 8.10
N THR A 121 1.44 -14.89 6.86
CA THR A 121 2.10 -14.33 5.67
C THR A 121 1.49 -12.98 5.28
N LEU A 122 0.16 -12.88 5.28
CA LEU A 122 -0.56 -11.67 4.89
C LEU A 122 -0.42 -10.54 5.91
N PHE A 123 -0.44 -10.86 7.22
CA PHE A 123 -0.39 -9.89 8.30
C PHE A 123 1.02 -9.80 8.93
N ARG A 124 1.98 -9.29 8.16
CA ARG A 124 3.40 -9.22 8.54
C ARG A 124 3.69 -8.19 9.64
N LYS A 125 3.83 -6.90 9.27
CA LYS A 125 4.18 -5.79 10.19
C LYS A 125 3.10 -4.70 10.34
N GLY A 126 2.35 -4.39 9.29
CA GLY A 126 1.23 -3.43 9.38
C GLY A 126 1.61 -1.97 9.67
N GLY A 127 2.84 -1.57 9.33
CA GLY A 127 3.39 -0.22 9.53
C GLY A 127 3.79 0.47 8.22
N VAL A 128 4.31 1.70 8.36
CA VAL A 128 4.82 2.54 7.26
C VAL A 128 6.34 2.69 7.43
N ARG A 129 7.07 2.88 6.34
CA ARG A 129 8.54 3.04 6.26
C ARG A 129 9.34 1.79 6.60
N ASP A 130 8.77 0.60 6.41
CA ASP A 130 9.53 -0.64 6.58
C ASP A 130 10.59 -0.83 5.48
N TRP A 131 10.41 -0.14 4.35
CA TRP A 131 11.35 -0.13 3.23
C TRP A 131 12.79 0.26 3.61
N LYS A 132 12.97 1.06 4.67
CA LYS A 132 14.29 1.45 5.17
C LYS A 132 15.19 0.27 5.56
N ASN A 133 14.58 -0.88 5.85
CA ASN A 133 15.31 -2.08 6.24
C ASN A 133 15.87 -2.87 5.05
N LEU A 134 15.49 -2.54 3.81
CA LEU A 134 15.86 -3.30 2.61
C LEU A 134 16.54 -2.42 1.54
N PHE A 135 16.08 -1.18 1.36
CA PHE A 135 16.57 -0.32 0.29
C PHE A 135 17.98 0.19 0.57
N ARG A 136 18.86 0.04 -0.42
CA ARG A 136 20.10 0.82 -0.50
C ARG A 136 19.87 2.21 -1.09
N GLU A 137 20.87 3.07 -0.95
CA GLU A 137 20.88 4.42 -1.50
C GLU A 137 20.66 4.43 -3.02
N ASP A 138 21.40 3.60 -3.77
CA ASP A 138 21.26 3.53 -5.24
C ASP A 138 19.86 3.05 -5.69
N GLN A 139 19.22 2.18 -4.90
CA GLN A 139 17.86 1.71 -5.14
C GLN A 139 16.82 2.78 -4.78
N ASN A 140 17.08 3.57 -3.72
CA ASN A 140 16.26 4.72 -3.37
C ASN A 140 16.26 5.72 -4.52
N GLU A 141 17.42 6.11 -5.04
CA GLU A 141 17.52 7.05 -6.16
C GLU A 141 16.77 6.57 -7.40
N LYS A 142 16.88 5.29 -7.74
CA LYS A 142 16.14 4.68 -8.86
C LYS A 142 14.63 4.74 -8.66
N MET A 143 14.15 4.48 -7.44
CA MET A 143 12.73 4.55 -7.10
C MET A 143 12.22 5.99 -7.09
N ASP A 144 13.01 6.93 -6.58
CA ASP A 144 12.69 8.36 -6.53
C ASP A 144 12.55 8.91 -7.95
N LYS A 145 13.50 8.59 -8.84
CA LYS A 145 13.44 8.97 -10.25
C LYS A 145 12.22 8.39 -10.94
N ALA A 146 11.92 7.09 -10.75
CA ALA A 146 10.75 6.47 -11.35
C ALA A 146 9.44 7.08 -10.85
N PHE A 147 9.37 7.43 -9.57
CA PHE A 147 8.22 8.14 -9.02
C PHE A 147 8.02 9.50 -9.68
N GLU A 148 9.08 10.30 -9.77
CA GLU A 148 9.01 11.64 -10.38
C GLU A 148 8.60 11.55 -11.87
N GLU A 149 9.21 10.65 -12.62
CA GLU A 149 8.91 10.45 -14.05
C GLU A 149 7.45 10.07 -14.33
N HIS A 150 6.82 9.28 -13.44
CA HIS A 150 5.48 8.74 -13.68
C HIS A 150 4.37 9.54 -12.97
N LEU A 151 4.67 10.10 -11.80
CA LEU A 151 3.68 10.67 -10.88
C LEU A 151 4.02 12.10 -10.44
N GLY A 152 5.19 12.62 -10.79
CA GLY A 152 5.56 14.02 -10.58
C GLY A 152 4.48 14.96 -11.11
N GLY A 153 4.05 15.91 -10.28
CA GLY A 153 3.00 16.88 -10.62
C GLY A 153 1.58 16.30 -10.77
N THR A 154 1.37 15.00 -10.54
CA THR A 154 0.03 14.38 -10.64
C THR A 154 -0.75 14.48 -9.33
N LYS A 155 -2.09 14.30 -9.41
CA LYS A 155 -2.97 14.28 -8.23
C LYS A 155 -2.65 13.09 -7.32
N LEU A 156 -2.47 11.91 -7.90
CA LEU A 156 -2.08 10.72 -7.12
C LEU A 156 -0.65 10.83 -6.55
N GLY A 157 0.28 11.42 -7.30
CA GLY A 157 1.64 11.71 -6.79
C GLY A 157 1.60 12.62 -5.57
N THR A 158 0.83 13.71 -5.64
CA THR A 158 0.62 14.61 -4.49
C THR A 158 -0.02 13.87 -3.31
N LYS A 159 -1.03 13.04 -3.58
CA LYS A 159 -1.78 12.27 -2.57
C LYS A 159 -0.88 11.31 -1.79
N LEU A 160 0.14 10.73 -2.43
CA LEU A 160 1.09 9.81 -1.81
C LEU A 160 2.06 10.47 -0.81
N LYS A 161 2.16 11.80 -0.77
CA LYS A 161 3.08 12.56 0.10
C LYS A 161 4.50 11.95 0.10
N TYR A 162 5.06 11.74 -1.09
CA TYR A 162 6.30 10.98 -1.28
C TYR A 162 7.48 11.49 -0.45
N GLU A 163 7.67 12.80 -0.38
CA GLU A 163 8.70 13.43 0.45
C GLU A 163 8.62 12.99 1.93
N VAL A 164 7.40 12.82 2.44
CA VAL A 164 7.17 12.42 3.84
C VAL A 164 7.42 10.94 4.04
N TYR A 165 6.92 10.05 3.19
CA TYR A 165 6.96 8.61 3.46
C TYR A 165 8.10 7.85 2.77
N CYS A 166 8.76 8.45 1.77
CA CYS A 166 9.79 7.81 0.98
C CYS A 166 11.17 8.47 1.04
N LYS A 167 11.31 9.72 1.50
CA LYS A 167 12.61 10.38 1.63
C LYS A 167 13.07 10.64 3.07
N ALA A 168 12.13 10.76 4.00
CA ALA A 168 12.42 10.91 5.44
C ALA A 168 12.91 9.61 6.07
#